data_AF-A0A3B0WF93-F1
#
_entry.id   AF-A0A3B0WF93-F1
#
_cell.length_a   1.000
_cell.length_b   1.000
_cell.length_c   1.000
_cell.angle_alpha   90.00
_cell.angle_beta   90.00
_cell.angle_gamma   90.00
#
_symmetry.space_group_name_H-M   'P 1'
#
loop_
_entity.id
_entity.type
_entity.pdbx_description
1 polymer ?
#
loop_
_entity_poly.entity_id
_entity_poly.type
_entity_poly.pdbx_seq_one_letter_code
_entity_poly.pdbx_strand_id
1 'polypeptide(L)'
;MKNILRITLLILFFGLPLLMAAGAPTETAVAEPTGVSTSRRINVPFTTAVVPDIPPAERAILWFGEVGPTTQSYADVRIIYNQEKLHVVFHITDRYMYYDPTPTAAEMPNWDAATLYLDLDGNSGSAPDGNSYQFIGQLDALNANPQDQRPDYDFAYMGDGAAWVESGLDFETAVGTQTTTGLNNQEDDAGWNITFRIPWSSLGLAGPPAEGTIWGLGLTMHDEDNTAHEDRNWPEGLSSTASSSWGEMRFGLPSYTPPSGVTGSSSLTIRDGENGVSVPDGHVGGSTNCGGFPPLWNTWGNFNYAGDFQINIQNQWNLGDWGCFSKYYVTFPLDGLPAGQAIIDANLMMYHFGNSLPSEAQPSLIQIFTVDEDWNESTLVWNNAPLATENVARTWVNPLPLGGAGVFVTWDLSGAVAEAYANGQPLRLAIYSADSARHSGKYFSASETFVPDRRPTLEINYGSAYGFTASTNTPLQTAVPGDSAQFVIDVSPTGGFGTAVTFQANSVPTGVSINIPAGGITPPGSKTITITHDNPSQTSGGLYSVPITMSGDGIERTVTLYLLVNGSQIFLPITTR
;
A
#
# COMPACT_ATOMS: atom_id res chain seq x y z
N MET A 1 -52.02 57.09 39.09
CA MET A 1 -52.17 57.94 37.88
C MET A 1 -52.38 59.39 38.31
N LYS A 2 -51.29 60.15 38.45
CA LYS A 2 -51.26 61.58 38.76
C LYS A 2 -50.03 62.17 38.07
N ASN A 3 -50.27 63.22 37.28
CA ASN A 3 -49.35 64.14 36.62
C ASN A 3 -48.04 64.43 37.38
N ILE A 4 -46.94 64.74 36.65
CA ILE A 4 -46.29 66.09 36.62
C ILE A 4 -44.85 66.06 36.02
N LEU A 5 -44.62 67.05 35.15
CA LEU A 5 -43.39 67.78 34.74
C LEU A 5 -42.16 67.12 34.07
N ARG A 6 -42.01 67.51 32.79
CA ARG A 6 -40.86 68.16 32.10
C ARG A 6 -39.56 68.38 32.89
N ILE A 7 -38.42 68.14 32.23
CA ILE A 7 -37.40 69.15 31.85
C ILE A 7 -36.35 68.50 30.93
N THR A 8 -36.04 69.17 29.81
CA THR A 8 -34.92 68.89 28.92
C THR A 8 -33.67 69.56 29.46
N LEU A 9 -32.53 68.85 29.56
CA LEU A 9 -31.20 69.49 29.52
C LEU A 9 -30.14 68.52 28.99
N LEU A 10 -29.51 68.94 27.89
CA LEU A 10 -28.35 68.35 27.23
C LEU A 10 -27.08 68.87 27.93
N ILE A 11 -26.22 67.99 28.46
CA ILE A 11 -24.82 68.32 28.77
C ILE A 11 -23.93 67.11 28.44
N LEU A 12 -23.02 67.32 27.48
CA LEU A 12 -21.85 66.50 27.17
C LEU A 12 -20.82 66.63 28.31
N PHE A 13 -20.26 65.52 28.79
CA PHE A 13 -18.93 65.51 29.39
C PHE A 13 -18.22 64.17 29.15
N PHE A 14 -17.00 64.27 28.62
CA PHE A 14 -16.02 63.20 28.43
C PHE A 14 -15.66 62.52 29.75
N GLY A 15 -15.56 61.19 29.74
CA GLY A 15 -15.04 60.39 30.86
C GLY A 15 -14.78 58.94 30.45
N LEU A 16 -13.54 58.66 30.07
CA LEU A 16 -13.01 57.33 29.76
C LEU A 16 -12.89 56.52 31.08
N PRO A 17 -13.46 55.31 31.24
CA PRO A 17 -13.11 54.45 32.34
C PRO A 17 -12.05 53.43 31.89
N LEU A 18 -10.88 53.59 32.51
CA LEU A 18 -9.79 52.63 32.60
C LEU A 18 -10.32 51.37 33.31
N LEU A 19 -10.53 50.26 32.59
CA LEU A 19 -10.78 48.95 33.21
C LEU A 19 -9.46 48.20 33.32
N MET A 20 -9.09 47.88 34.55
CA MET A 20 -7.94 47.04 34.87
C MET A 20 -8.21 45.60 34.44
N ALA A 21 -7.36 45.08 33.56
CA ALA A 21 -7.31 43.67 33.21
C ALA A 21 -6.63 42.88 34.36
N ALA A 22 -7.43 42.10 35.08
CA ALA A 22 -6.91 40.98 35.86
C ALA A 22 -6.81 39.78 34.91
N GLY A 23 -5.58 39.31 34.66
CA GLY A 23 -5.29 38.21 33.75
C GLY A 23 -5.90 36.90 34.23
N ALA A 24 -6.84 36.37 33.44
CA ALA A 24 -7.09 34.94 33.40
C ALA A 24 -5.89 34.27 32.70
N PRO A 25 -5.43 33.08 33.16
CA PRO A 25 -4.43 32.34 32.43
C PRO A 25 -5.03 31.97 31.07
N THR A 26 -4.41 32.47 30.01
CA THR A 26 -4.61 31.98 28.65
C THR A 26 -4.35 30.48 28.66
N GLU A 27 -5.41 29.67 28.53
CA GLU A 27 -5.28 28.36 27.91
C GLU A 27 -4.64 28.62 26.55
N THR A 28 -3.35 28.32 26.46
CA THR A 28 -2.70 28.06 25.19
C THR A 28 -3.57 27.02 24.49
N ALA A 29 -4.25 27.44 23.42
CA ALA A 29 -4.79 26.53 22.43
C ALA A 29 -3.64 25.58 22.08
N VAL A 30 -3.78 24.32 22.50
CA VAL A 30 -2.96 23.24 21.99
C VAL A 30 -3.22 23.28 20.50
N ALA A 31 -2.19 23.63 19.72
CA ALA A 31 -2.25 23.44 18.28
C ALA A 31 -2.64 21.98 18.08
N GLU A 32 -3.78 21.74 17.42
CA GLU A 32 -4.05 20.40 16.91
C GLU A 32 -2.80 19.95 16.15
N PRO A 33 -2.35 18.69 16.34
CA PRO A 33 -1.26 18.19 15.53
C PRO A 33 -1.69 18.39 14.09
N THR A 34 -0.97 19.23 13.36
CA THR A 34 -1.09 19.33 11.92
C THR A 34 -0.93 17.92 11.41
N GLY A 35 -2.03 17.31 10.99
CA GLY A 35 -2.07 15.93 10.56
C GLY A 35 -0.96 15.74 9.55
N VAL A 36 -0.05 14.80 9.81
CA VAL A 36 0.79 14.27 8.76
C VAL A 36 -0.22 13.69 7.77
N SER A 37 -0.36 14.29 6.59
CA SER A 37 -1.18 13.74 5.52
C SER A 37 -0.68 12.33 5.26
N THR A 38 -1.44 11.32 5.67
CA THR A 38 -1.10 9.93 5.37
C THR A 38 -1.14 9.77 3.87
N SER A 39 0.01 9.47 3.27
CA SER A 39 0.06 9.14 1.85
C SER A 39 -0.55 7.74 1.68
N ARG A 40 -1.71 7.68 1.01
CA ARG A 40 -2.32 6.39 0.62
C ARG A 40 -1.73 5.93 -0.70
N ARG A 41 -1.44 4.65 -0.83
CA ARG A 41 -0.91 4.02 -2.02
C ARG A 41 -1.71 2.78 -2.42
N ILE A 42 -1.89 2.58 -3.72
CA ILE A 42 -2.39 1.34 -4.29
C ILE A 42 -1.36 0.77 -5.28
N ASN A 43 -0.88 -0.43 -5.01
CA ASN A 43 -0.04 -1.24 -5.89
C ASN A 43 -0.93 -2.03 -6.86
N VAL A 44 -0.87 -1.67 -8.13
CA VAL A 44 -1.76 -2.23 -9.16
C VAL A 44 -1.03 -3.35 -9.91
N PRO A 45 -1.61 -4.55 -10.02
CA PRO A 45 -0.99 -5.66 -10.74
C PRO A 45 -1.19 -5.56 -12.26
N PHE A 46 -0.22 -6.10 -13.00
CA PHE A 46 -0.35 -6.37 -14.43
C PHE A 46 -1.11 -7.68 -14.68
N THR A 47 -1.89 -7.73 -15.76
CA THR A 47 -2.43 -8.97 -16.32
C THR A 47 -2.18 -9.06 -17.82
N THR A 48 -2.08 -10.29 -18.32
CA THR A 48 -2.06 -10.58 -19.77
C THR A 48 -3.47 -10.75 -20.35
N ALA A 49 -4.49 -10.84 -19.50
CA ALA A 49 -5.87 -10.98 -19.92
C ALA A 49 -6.38 -9.68 -20.55
N VAL A 50 -7.30 -9.84 -21.51
CA VAL A 50 -8.00 -8.75 -22.21
C VAL A 50 -9.50 -8.92 -22.02
N VAL A 51 -10.28 -7.86 -22.26
CA VAL A 51 -11.75 -7.90 -22.16
C VAL A 51 -12.32 -8.97 -23.11
N PRO A 52 -13.31 -9.79 -22.70
CA PRO A 52 -14.06 -9.72 -21.44
C PRO A 52 -13.43 -10.51 -20.26
N ASP A 53 -12.31 -11.18 -20.46
CA ASP A 53 -11.77 -12.21 -19.55
C ASP A 53 -10.80 -11.65 -18.49
N ILE A 54 -10.85 -10.36 -18.17
CA ILE A 54 -9.98 -9.76 -17.15
C ILE A 54 -10.41 -10.22 -15.76
N PRO A 55 -9.59 -11.00 -15.03
CA PRO A 55 -9.99 -11.67 -13.80
C PRO A 55 -10.31 -10.65 -12.69
N PRO A 56 -11.56 -10.60 -12.17
CA PRO A 56 -11.92 -9.67 -11.11
C PRO A 56 -11.13 -9.87 -9.81
N ALA A 57 -10.87 -11.13 -9.43
CA ALA A 57 -10.18 -11.46 -8.19
C ALA A 57 -8.71 -10.98 -8.15
N GLU A 58 -8.07 -10.81 -9.32
CA GLU A 58 -6.66 -10.40 -9.38
C GLU A 58 -6.46 -8.89 -9.28
N ARG A 59 -7.54 -8.10 -9.31
CA ARG A 59 -7.47 -6.64 -9.26
C ARG A 59 -7.00 -6.17 -7.88
N ALA A 60 -6.16 -5.14 -7.83
CA ALA A 60 -5.97 -4.40 -6.59
C ALA A 60 -7.31 -3.81 -6.14
N ILE A 61 -7.53 -3.68 -4.84
CA ILE A 61 -8.76 -3.11 -4.30
C ILE A 61 -8.44 -2.09 -3.21
N LEU A 62 -9.18 -0.99 -3.18
CA LEU A 62 -9.21 -0.02 -2.09
C LEU A 62 -10.66 0.34 -1.78
N TRP A 63 -10.90 1.03 -0.67
CA TRP A 63 -12.25 1.43 -0.29
C TRP A 63 -12.30 2.77 0.43
N PHE A 64 -13.47 3.41 0.37
CA PHE A 64 -13.80 4.63 1.09
C PHE A 64 -15.33 4.82 1.15
N GLY A 65 -15.77 5.72 2.03
CA GLY A 65 -17.20 5.99 2.26
C GLY A 65 -17.81 5.14 3.36
N GLU A 66 -19.13 5.22 3.50
CA GLU A 66 -19.89 4.63 4.60
C GLU A 66 -21.22 4.09 4.10
N VAL A 67 -21.83 3.18 4.85
CA VAL A 67 -23.17 2.66 4.56
C VAL A 67 -24.15 3.20 5.59
N GLY A 68 -25.23 3.84 5.15
CA GLY A 68 -26.21 4.42 6.06
C GLY A 68 -27.57 4.68 5.41
N PRO A 69 -28.57 5.10 6.19
CA PRO A 69 -29.94 5.27 5.71
C PRO A 69 -30.20 6.66 5.10
N THR A 70 -29.20 7.52 4.98
CA THR A 70 -29.32 8.85 4.35
C THR A 70 -28.40 8.90 3.13
N THR A 71 -27.61 9.95 2.97
CA THR A 71 -26.69 10.21 1.83
C THR A 71 -25.38 9.42 1.88
N GLN A 72 -25.31 8.38 2.71
CA GLN A 72 -24.07 7.64 2.88
C GLN A 72 -23.96 6.58 1.78
N SER A 73 -23.00 6.81 0.89
CA SER A 73 -22.56 5.82 -0.07
C SER A 73 -21.15 5.31 0.23
N TYR A 74 -20.87 4.09 -0.21
CA TYR A 74 -19.61 3.38 0.00
C TYR A 74 -19.09 2.81 -1.31
N ALA A 75 -17.77 2.88 -1.54
CA ALA A 75 -17.15 2.30 -2.73
C ALA A 75 -16.05 1.29 -2.39
N ASP A 76 -16.10 0.13 -3.06
CA ASP A 76 -14.94 -0.71 -3.32
C ASP A 76 -14.40 -0.37 -4.73
N VAL A 77 -13.19 0.18 -4.83
CA VAL A 77 -12.56 0.50 -6.12
C VAL A 77 -11.53 -0.56 -6.49
N ARG A 78 -11.68 -1.17 -7.67
CA ARG A 78 -10.83 -2.26 -8.17
C ARG A 78 -10.02 -1.82 -9.36
N ILE A 79 -8.72 -2.04 -9.34
CA ILE A 79 -7.78 -1.53 -10.34
C ILE A 79 -6.90 -2.66 -10.88
N ILE A 80 -6.74 -2.71 -12.20
CA ILE A 80 -5.81 -3.61 -12.89
C ILE A 80 -5.39 -3.00 -14.22
N TYR A 81 -4.24 -3.38 -14.74
CA TYR A 81 -3.80 -2.92 -16.06
C TYR A 81 -3.24 -4.06 -16.89
N ASN A 82 -3.30 -3.90 -18.21
CA ASN A 82 -2.70 -4.83 -19.16
C ASN A 82 -1.90 -4.05 -20.23
N GLN A 83 -1.52 -4.73 -21.31
CA GLN A 83 -0.73 -4.12 -22.38
C GLN A 83 -1.47 -2.99 -23.12
N GLU A 84 -2.80 -2.94 -23.05
CA GLU A 84 -3.65 -2.06 -23.86
C GLU A 84 -4.26 -0.91 -23.07
N LYS A 85 -4.74 -1.19 -21.86
CA LYS A 85 -5.56 -0.25 -21.07
C LYS A 85 -5.27 -0.34 -19.56
N LEU A 86 -5.54 0.77 -18.88
CA LEU A 86 -5.82 0.82 -17.45
C LEU A 86 -7.32 0.57 -17.21
N HIS A 87 -7.65 -0.29 -16.25
CA HIS A 87 -9.03 -0.59 -15.86
C HIS A 87 -9.27 -0.19 -14.41
N VAL A 88 -10.21 0.73 -14.18
CA VAL A 88 -10.62 1.20 -12.85
C VAL A 88 -12.10 0.95 -12.70
N VAL A 89 -12.53 0.24 -11.65
CA VAL A 89 -13.94 -0.06 -11.39
C VAL A 89 -14.35 0.45 -10.05
N PHE A 90 -15.34 1.32 -10.01
CA PHE A 90 -16.05 1.69 -8.79
C PHE A 90 -17.20 0.69 -8.61
N HIS A 91 -17.22 -0.05 -7.49
CA HIS A 91 -18.39 -0.78 -7.02
C HIS A 91 -19.00 0.01 -5.87
N ILE A 92 -20.13 0.65 -6.14
CA ILE A 92 -20.75 1.64 -5.27
C ILE A 92 -21.98 1.01 -4.63
N THR A 93 -21.95 0.89 -3.30
CA THR A 93 -23.13 0.60 -2.48
C THR A 93 -23.84 1.92 -2.23
N ASP A 94 -24.97 2.10 -2.88
CA ASP A 94 -25.77 3.32 -2.90
C ASP A 94 -27.25 2.93 -2.85
N ARG A 95 -27.99 3.66 -2.00
CA ARG A 95 -29.38 3.36 -1.65
C ARG A 95 -30.35 3.92 -2.66
N TYR A 96 -30.12 5.11 -3.19
CA TYR A 96 -31.05 5.81 -4.06
C TYR A 96 -30.33 6.30 -5.31
N MET A 97 -30.56 5.61 -6.41
CA MET A 97 -29.77 5.89 -7.61
C MET A 97 -30.45 6.91 -8.54
N TYR A 98 -29.82 8.07 -8.72
CA TYR A 98 -30.23 9.16 -9.61
C TYR A 98 -29.24 9.47 -10.72
N TYR A 99 -29.78 9.68 -11.91
CA TYR A 99 -29.04 10.12 -13.09
C TYR A 99 -29.83 11.12 -13.92
N ASP A 100 -29.12 11.91 -14.72
CA ASP A 100 -29.66 12.79 -15.74
C ASP A 100 -29.80 12.04 -17.08
N PRO A 101 -30.99 12.00 -17.71
CA PRO A 101 -31.14 11.43 -19.04
C PRO A 101 -30.41 12.20 -20.16
N THR A 102 -29.98 13.44 -19.92
CA THR A 102 -29.33 14.31 -20.92
C THR A 102 -28.25 15.19 -20.27
N PRO A 103 -27.21 14.59 -19.66
CA PRO A 103 -26.27 15.37 -18.88
C PRO A 103 -25.40 16.28 -19.77
N THR A 104 -24.97 17.39 -19.20
CA THR A 104 -23.87 18.18 -19.73
C THR A 104 -22.59 17.93 -18.94
N ALA A 105 -21.43 18.14 -19.57
CA ALA A 105 -20.12 17.93 -18.96
C ALA A 105 -19.98 18.59 -17.57
N ALA A 106 -20.52 19.80 -17.41
CA ALA A 106 -20.46 20.59 -16.19
C ALA A 106 -21.43 20.13 -15.09
N GLU A 107 -22.48 19.40 -15.47
CA GLU A 107 -23.52 18.92 -14.55
C GLU A 107 -23.26 17.50 -14.07
N MET A 108 -22.36 16.75 -14.73
CA MET A 108 -22.02 15.37 -14.38
C MET A 108 -21.74 15.15 -12.88
N PRO A 109 -20.99 16.03 -12.18
CA PRO A 109 -20.72 15.85 -10.76
C PRO A 109 -21.96 16.00 -9.85
N ASN A 110 -23.08 16.54 -10.33
CA ASN A 110 -24.29 16.77 -9.52
C ASN A 110 -25.26 15.58 -9.53
N TRP A 111 -24.83 14.43 -10.04
CA TRP A 111 -25.62 13.20 -10.18
C TRP A 111 -24.76 12.03 -9.74
N ASP A 112 -25.34 10.82 -9.68
CA ASP A 112 -24.56 9.63 -9.38
C ASP A 112 -23.51 9.40 -10.45
N ALA A 113 -22.26 9.68 -10.10
CA ALA A 113 -21.14 9.69 -11.00
C ALA A 113 -19.87 9.28 -10.27
N ALA A 114 -18.86 8.88 -11.05
CA ALA A 114 -17.53 8.68 -10.54
C ALA A 114 -16.55 9.53 -11.34
N THR A 115 -15.62 10.17 -10.64
CA THR A 115 -14.50 10.89 -11.24
C THR A 115 -13.18 10.23 -10.86
N LEU A 116 -12.35 10.00 -11.88
CA LEU A 116 -11.00 9.48 -11.78
C LEU A 116 -10.01 10.57 -12.20
N TYR A 117 -9.07 10.89 -11.31
CA TYR A 117 -7.96 11.80 -11.56
C TYR A 117 -6.64 11.03 -11.63
N LEU A 118 -5.83 11.33 -12.64
CA LEU A 118 -4.50 10.74 -12.83
C LEU A 118 -3.49 11.87 -13.06
N ASP A 119 -2.34 11.79 -12.38
CA ASP A 119 -1.18 12.66 -12.64
C ASP A 119 0.03 11.76 -12.92
N LEU A 120 0.54 11.83 -14.14
CA LEU A 120 1.63 10.94 -14.57
C LEU A 120 2.97 11.25 -13.89
N ASP A 121 3.11 12.43 -13.28
CA ASP A 121 4.31 12.88 -12.57
C ASP A 121 4.26 12.58 -11.05
N GLY A 122 3.18 11.97 -10.56
CA GLY A 122 3.01 11.60 -9.15
C GLY A 122 2.07 12.54 -8.39
N ASN A 123 2.07 12.43 -7.05
CA ASN A 123 1.20 13.21 -6.17
C ASN A 123 1.90 14.46 -5.61
N SER A 124 2.40 15.35 -6.46
CA SER A 124 3.18 16.52 -6.03
C SER A 124 2.78 17.86 -6.64
N GLY A 125 1.89 17.86 -7.64
CA GLY A 125 1.43 19.05 -8.35
C GLY A 125 0.49 19.93 -7.53
N SER A 126 0.50 21.23 -7.80
CA SER A 126 -0.34 22.23 -7.14
C SER A 126 -1.46 22.81 -8.02
N ALA A 127 -1.48 22.41 -9.29
CA ALA A 127 -2.47 22.75 -10.31
C ALA A 127 -2.48 21.61 -11.34
N PRO A 128 -3.60 21.36 -12.06
CA PRO A 128 -3.61 20.38 -13.14
C PRO A 128 -2.81 20.90 -14.34
N ASP A 129 -1.92 20.08 -14.88
CA ASP A 129 -1.07 20.39 -16.03
C ASP A 129 -1.22 19.38 -17.18
N GLY A 130 -0.34 19.46 -18.19
CA GLY A 130 -0.40 18.58 -19.37
C GLY A 130 -0.18 17.08 -19.10
N ASN A 131 0.22 16.72 -17.87
CA ASN A 131 0.33 15.33 -17.40
C ASN A 131 -0.79 14.97 -16.42
N SER A 132 -1.73 15.88 -16.17
CA SER A 132 -2.91 15.68 -15.33
C SER A 132 -4.14 15.39 -16.19
N TYR A 133 -4.88 14.36 -15.82
CA TYR A 133 -6.06 13.87 -16.51
C TYR A 133 -7.23 13.73 -15.53
N GLN A 134 -8.42 14.06 -16.00
CA GLN A 134 -9.68 13.81 -15.30
C GLN A 134 -10.63 13.07 -16.25
N PHE A 135 -11.22 11.98 -15.76
CA PHE A 135 -12.26 11.22 -16.45
C PHE A 135 -13.48 11.16 -15.55
N ILE A 136 -14.65 11.55 -16.05
CA ILE A 136 -15.91 11.46 -15.32
C ILE A 136 -16.91 10.63 -16.11
N GLY A 137 -17.58 9.72 -15.43
CA GLY A 137 -18.65 8.90 -15.97
C GLY A 137 -19.82 8.86 -15.01
N GLN A 138 -21.03 9.09 -15.52
CA GLN A 138 -22.26 9.04 -14.72
C GLN A 138 -22.89 7.64 -14.79
N LEU A 139 -23.72 7.28 -13.81
CA LEU A 139 -24.75 6.26 -13.94
C LEU A 139 -25.63 6.50 -15.18
N ASP A 140 -26.22 5.44 -15.76
CA ASP A 140 -27.34 5.58 -16.69
C ASP A 140 -28.38 4.47 -16.56
N ALA A 141 -29.56 4.72 -17.13
CA ALA A 141 -30.52 3.67 -17.43
C ALA A 141 -30.03 2.85 -18.62
N LEU A 142 -29.37 1.73 -18.35
CA LEU A 142 -28.85 0.70 -19.28
C LEU A 142 -29.75 0.32 -20.47
N ASN A 143 -31.02 0.72 -20.49
CA ASN A 143 -31.96 0.57 -21.60
C ASN A 143 -31.74 1.61 -22.73
N ALA A 144 -30.90 2.62 -22.51
CA ALA A 144 -30.69 3.72 -23.44
C ALA A 144 -29.74 3.40 -24.61
N ASN A 145 -28.85 2.38 -24.50
CA ASN A 145 -27.97 2.06 -25.63
C ASN A 145 -27.53 0.57 -25.73
N PRO A 146 -28.07 -0.21 -26.68
CA PRO A 146 -27.64 -1.58 -26.95
C PRO A 146 -26.30 -1.71 -27.73
N GLN A 147 -25.49 -0.64 -27.85
CA GLN A 147 -24.20 -0.63 -28.56
C GLN A 147 -22.94 -0.41 -27.69
N ASP A 148 -23.01 -0.58 -26.36
CA ASP A 148 -21.83 -0.51 -25.45
C ASP A 148 -21.01 0.80 -25.52
N GLN A 149 -21.55 1.89 -26.08
CA GLN A 149 -20.91 3.21 -26.15
C GLN A 149 -21.77 4.25 -25.44
N ARG A 150 -21.18 5.02 -24.52
CA ARG A 150 -21.87 6.00 -23.67
C ARG A 150 -21.33 7.43 -23.84
N PRO A 151 -21.17 7.95 -25.08
CA PRO A 151 -20.49 9.23 -25.31
C PRO A 151 -21.18 10.43 -24.65
N ASP A 152 -22.49 10.35 -24.42
CA ASP A 152 -23.25 11.41 -23.75
C ASP A 152 -23.06 11.39 -22.22
N TYR A 153 -22.44 10.34 -21.67
CA TYR A 153 -22.26 10.10 -20.23
C TYR A 153 -20.78 9.96 -19.83
N ASP A 154 -19.87 10.34 -20.71
CA ASP A 154 -18.43 10.18 -20.55
C ASP A 154 -17.73 11.47 -20.97
N PHE A 155 -17.07 12.16 -20.03
CA PHE A 155 -16.28 13.35 -20.33
C PHE A 155 -14.85 13.22 -19.82
N ALA A 156 -13.91 13.79 -20.56
CA ALA A 156 -12.50 13.81 -20.20
C ALA A 156 -11.94 15.23 -20.23
N TYR A 157 -10.95 15.48 -19.38
CA TYR A 157 -10.27 16.76 -19.28
C TYR A 157 -8.76 16.54 -19.14
N MET A 158 -8.00 17.51 -19.60
CA MET A 158 -6.55 17.60 -19.42
C MET A 158 -6.21 18.94 -18.78
N GLY A 159 -5.22 18.97 -17.90
CA GLY A 159 -4.75 20.21 -17.31
C GLY A 159 -4.01 21.10 -18.31
N ASP A 160 -4.14 22.42 -18.14
CA ASP A 160 -3.41 23.42 -18.94
C ASP A 160 -2.29 24.15 -18.16
N GLY A 161 -2.05 23.73 -16.92
CA GLY A 161 -1.13 24.34 -15.97
C GLY A 161 -1.82 25.29 -14.99
N ALA A 162 -3.14 25.49 -15.11
CA ALA A 162 -3.94 26.30 -14.18
C ALA A 162 -5.30 25.67 -13.87
N ALA A 163 -5.97 25.08 -14.85
CA ALA A 163 -7.32 24.54 -14.73
C ALA A 163 -7.53 23.29 -15.60
N TRP A 164 -8.66 22.63 -15.38
CA TRP A 164 -9.14 21.56 -16.24
C TRP A 164 -9.73 22.12 -17.54
N VAL A 165 -9.31 21.57 -18.67
CA VAL A 165 -9.84 21.89 -19.99
C VAL A 165 -10.41 20.62 -20.61
N GLU A 166 -11.67 20.68 -21.04
CA GLU A 166 -12.35 19.54 -21.68
C GLU A 166 -11.57 19.10 -22.92
N SER A 167 -11.39 17.79 -23.06
CA SER A 167 -10.56 17.18 -24.09
C SER A 167 -11.26 15.96 -24.67
N GLY A 168 -11.15 15.77 -25.98
CA GLY A 168 -11.69 14.60 -26.68
C GLY A 168 -10.79 13.39 -26.55
N LEU A 169 -10.39 13.01 -25.33
CA LEU A 169 -9.59 11.82 -25.08
C LEU A 169 -10.45 10.57 -25.24
N ASP A 170 -9.94 9.57 -25.94
CA ASP A 170 -10.64 8.30 -26.10
C ASP A 170 -10.62 7.50 -24.79
N PHE A 171 -11.78 7.13 -24.25
CA PHE A 171 -11.91 6.13 -23.18
C PHE A 171 -13.29 5.49 -23.26
N GLU A 172 -13.48 4.38 -22.55
CA GLU A 172 -14.78 3.71 -22.47
C GLU A 172 -15.21 3.62 -21.01
N THR A 173 -16.49 3.88 -20.73
CA THR A 173 -17.12 3.41 -19.49
C THR A 173 -18.10 2.26 -19.73
N ALA A 174 -18.27 1.41 -18.72
CA ALA A 174 -19.31 0.39 -18.69
C ALA A 174 -19.99 0.40 -17.32
N VAL A 175 -21.33 0.50 -17.31
CA VAL A 175 -22.13 0.60 -16.10
C VAL A 175 -22.93 -0.68 -15.86
N GLY A 176 -23.16 -1.01 -14.59
CA GLY A 176 -24.09 -2.05 -14.17
C GLY A 176 -24.84 -1.62 -12.92
N THR A 177 -26.12 -1.97 -12.81
CA THR A 177 -26.96 -1.61 -11.67
C THR A 177 -27.51 -2.84 -10.97
N GLN A 178 -27.77 -2.73 -9.67
CA GLN A 178 -28.51 -3.73 -8.89
C GLN A 178 -29.77 -3.08 -8.31
N THR A 179 -30.60 -2.56 -9.22
CA THR A 179 -31.90 -1.98 -8.89
C THR A 179 -33.03 -3.01 -9.03
N THR A 180 -34.01 -2.96 -8.13
CA THR A 180 -35.27 -3.72 -8.26
C THR A 180 -36.50 -2.83 -8.45
N THR A 181 -36.33 -1.52 -8.27
CA THR A 181 -37.40 -0.52 -8.22
C THR A 181 -37.32 0.46 -9.40
N GLY A 182 -36.16 0.52 -10.06
CA GLY A 182 -35.83 1.46 -11.13
C GLY A 182 -34.93 2.59 -10.64
N LEU A 183 -34.52 3.48 -11.54
CA LEU A 183 -33.72 4.66 -11.20
C LEU A 183 -34.61 5.89 -10.93
N ASN A 184 -34.03 6.97 -10.41
CA ASN A 184 -34.65 8.28 -10.18
C ASN A 184 -35.90 8.19 -9.29
N ASN A 185 -35.82 7.46 -8.18
CA ASN A 185 -36.88 7.33 -7.20
C ASN A 185 -36.31 7.19 -5.78
N GLN A 186 -37.19 7.15 -4.78
CA GLN A 186 -36.83 7.10 -3.35
C GLN A 186 -37.10 5.70 -2.76
N GLU A 187 -36.83 4.66 -3.55
CA GLU A 187 -36.94 3.27 -3.12
C GLU A 187 -35.55 2.64 -2.95
N ASP A 188 -35.42 1.74 -1.98
CA ASP A 188 -34.15 1.11 -1.65
C ASP A 188 -33.65 0.21 -2.78
N ASP A 189 -32.44 0.49 -3.25
CA ASP A 189 -31.68 -0.38 -4.12
C ASP A 189 -30.39 -0.86 -3.44
N ALA A 190 -29.55 -1.61 -4.18
CA ALA A 190 -28.30 -2.17 -3.68
C ALA A 190 -27.05 -1.45 -4.22
N GLY A 191 -27.22 -0.51 -5.17
CA GLY A 191 -26.15 0.27 -5.77
C GLY A 191 -25.81 -0.12 -7.20
N TRP A 192 -24.68 0.40 -7.67
CA TRP A 192 -24.25 0.35 -9.06
C TRP A 192 -22.73 0.29 -9.20
N ASN A 193 -22.25 0.02 -10.40
CA ASN A 193 -20.83 0.03 -10.71
C ASN A 193 -20.56 0.72 -12.03
N ILE A 194 -19.37 1.30 -12.14
CA ILE A 194 -18.85 1.87 -13.37
C ILE A 194 -17.39 1.46 -13.56
N THR A 195 -17.08 0.97 -14.75
CA THR A 195 -15.73 0.58 -15.18
C THR A 195 -15.18 1.58 -16.17
N PHE A 196 -14.12 2.30 -15.83
CA PHE A 196 -13.29 3.07 -16.76
C PHE A 196 -12.28 2.15 -17.45
N ARG A 197 -12.16 2.27 -18.77
CA ARG A 197 -11.13 1.60 -19.58
C ARG A 197 -10.39 2.65 -20.38
N ILE A 198 -9.16 2.97 -19.95
CA ILE A 198 -8.37 4.07 -20.50
C ILE A 198 -7.23 3.47 -21.34
N PRO A 199 -7.23 3.62 -22.67
CA PRO A 199 -6.11 3.25 -23.52
C PRO A 199 -4.85 4.04 -23.16
N TRP A 200 -3.69 3.40 -23.21
CA TRP A 200 -2.40 4.07 -22.98
C TRP A 200 -2.17 5.22 -23.97
N SER A 201 -2.64 5.07 -25.21
CA SER A 201 -2.55 6.11 -26.24
C SER A 201 -3.29 7.38 -25.87
N SER A 202 -4.37 7.29 -25.09
CA SER A 202 -5.14 8.44 -24.61
C SER A 202 -4.38 9.26 -23.57
N LEU A 203 -3.39 8.65 -22.93
CA LEU A 203 -2.46 9.29 -22.00
C LEU A 203 -1.12 9.65 -22.69
N GLY A 204 -1.05 9.56 -24.02
CA GLY A 204 0.17 9.82 -24.79
C GLY A 204 1.25 8.72 -24.69
N LEU A 205 0.89 7.53 -24.21
CA LEU A 205 1.81 6.41 -23.96
C LEU A 205 1.67 5.30 -25.01
N ALA A 206 2.79 4.63 -25.32
CA ALA A 206 2.81 3.50 -26.26
C ALA A 206 2.41 2.14 -25.63
N GLY A 207 2.28 2.10 -24.30
CA GLY A 207 2.02 0.91 -23.51
C GLY A 207 2.03 1.24 -22.02
N PRO A 208 1.88 0.23 -21.14
CA PRO A 208 1.87 0.46 -19.70
C PRO A 208 3.23 1.02 -19.23
N PRO A 209 3.24 1.83 -18.16
CA PRO A 209 4.47 2.25 -17.50
C PRO A 209 5.32 1.07 -17.01
N ALA A 210 6.59 1.35 -16.73
CA ALA A 210 7.47 0.35 -16.12
C ALA A 210 6.99 0.00 -14.71
N GLU A 211 7.24 -1.25 -14.30
CA GLU A 211 7.01 -1.67 -12.92
C GLU A 211 7.81 -0.79 -11.94
N GLY A 212 7.16 -0.33 -10.89
CA GLY A 212 7.66 0.62 -9.92
C GLY A 212 7.38 2.09 -10.22
N THR A 213 6.87 2.44 -11.42
CA THR A 213 6.40 3.82 -11.70
C THR A 213 5.27 4.20 -10.75
N ILE A 214 5.26 5.45 -10.28
CA ILE A 214 4.25 6.01 -9.38
C ILE A 214 3.55 7.16 -10.10
N TRP A 215 2.22 7.14 -10.09
CA TRP A 215 1.34 8.24 -10.53
C TRP A 215 0.54 8.78 -9.34
N GLY A 216 0.08 10.03 -9.45
CA GLY A 216 -0.97 10.55 -8.58
C GLY A 216 -2.30 9.92 -8.97
N LEU A 217 -3.07 9.50 -7.97
CA LEU A 217 -4.41 8.93 -8.14
C LEU A 217 -5.39 9.61 -7.19
N GLY A 218 -6.40 10.22 -7.78
CA GLY A 218 -7.55 10.78 -7.07
C GLY A 218 -8.84 10.12 -7.52
N LEU A 219 -9.76 9.89 -6.59
CA LEU A 219 -11.06 9.28 -6.88
C LEU A 219 -12.14 10.08 -6.16
N THR A 220 -13.20 10.43 -6.87
CA THR A 220 -14.42 11.02 -6.27
C THR A 220 -15.63 10.18 -6.67
N MET A 221 -16.45 9.86 -5.69
CA MET A 221 -17.78 9.31 -5.86
C MET A 221 -18.78 10.42 -5.57
N HIS A 222 -19.62 10.71 -6.56
CA HIS A 222 -20.70 11.68 -6.51
C HIS A 222 -22.01 10.94 -6.25
N ASP A 223 -22.80 11.43 -5.31
CA ASP A 223 -24.03 10.80 -4.80
C ASP A 223 -25.16 11.84 -4.81
N GLU A 224 -26.28 11.56 -5.48
CA GLU A 224 -27.46 12.42 -5.55
C GLU A 224 -28.72 11.65 -5.18
N ASP A 225 -29.37 12.06 -4.08
CA ASP A 225 -30.54 11.38 -3.53
C ASP A 225 -31.88 12.09 -3.89
N ASN A 226 -31.85 13.09 -4.78
CA ASN A 226 -32.86 14.13 -5.01
C ASN A 226 -33.14 15.05 -3.81
N THR A 227 -32.76 14.64 -2.60
CA THR A 227 -32.94 15.40 -1.35
C THR A 227 -31.65 16.00 -0.83
N ALA A 228 -30.51 15.46 -1.26
CA ALA A 228 -29.19 15.87 -0.88
C ALA A 228 -28.17 15.33 -1.88
N HIS A 229 -27.01 15.99 -1.89
CA HIS A 229 -25.89 15.67 -2.75
C HIS A 229 -24.62 15.59 -1.89
N GLU A 230 -23.85 14.52 -2.06
CA GLU A 230 -22.63 14.27 -1.30
C GLU A 230 -21.50 13.77 -2.21
N ASP A 231 -20.30 14.32 -1.98
CA ASP A 231 -19.08 13.83 -2.60
C ASP A 231 -18.22 13.13 -1.56
N ARG A 232 -17.73 11.93 -1.91
CA ARG A 232 -16.72 11.22 -1.12
C ARG A 232 -15.47 10.99 -1.92
N ASN A 233 -14.33 11.17 -1.28
CA ASN A 233 -13.04 11.19 -1.94
C ASN A 233 -12.09 10.13 -1.41
N TRP A 234 -11.24 9.63 -2.30
CA TRP A 234 -10.00 8.93 -1.95
C TRP A 234 -8.79 9.60 -2.62
N PRO A 235 -7.72 9.91 -1.87
CA PRO A 235 -7.68 9.94 -0.41
C PRO A 235 -8.63 10.99 0.19
N GLU A 236 -8.82 10.92 1.50
CA GLU A 236 -9.55 11.94 2.24
C GLU A 236 -8.82 13.29 2.11
N GLY A 237 -9.59 14.37 1.94
CA GLY A 237 -9.03 15.69 1.75
C GLY A 237 -8.47 15.97 0.34
N LEU A 238 -8.72 15.07 -0.62
CA LEU A 238 -8.45 15.31 -2.04
C LEU A 238 -8.97 16.69 -2.47
N SER A 239 -8.11 17.44 -3.14
CA SER A 239 -8.45 18.58 -3.99
C SER A 239 -8.34 18.15 -5.44
N SER A 240 -9.42 18.29 -6.21
CA SER A 240 -9.46 17.95 -7.63
C SER A 240 -8.47 18.73 -8.50
N THR A 241 -7.84 19.78 -7.95
CA THR A 241 -6.91 20.66 -8.69
C THR A 241 -5.48 20.58 -8.18
N ALA A 242 -5.18 19.79 -7.16
CA ALA A 242 -3.83 19.70 -6.61
C ALA A 242 -3.44 18.24 -6.35
N SER A 243 -2.66 17.64 -7.26
CA SER A 243 -2.21 16.25 -7.11
C SER A 243 -1.34 16.01 -5.88
N SER A 244 -0.80 17.06 -5.25
CA SER A 244 -0.18 17.00 -3.92
C SER A 244 -1.09 16.49 -2.81
N SER A 245 -2.42 16.49 -3.03
CA SER A 245 -3.42 15.94 -2.11
C SER A 245 -3.91 14.55 -2.50
N TRP A 246 -3.43 14.00 -3.62
CA TRP A 246 -3.87 12.71 -4.15
C TRP A 246 -3.07 11.56 -3.54
N GLY A 247 -3.59 10.35 -3.72
CA GLY A 247 -2.90 9.12 -3.37
C GLY A 247 -1.89 8.75 -4.44
N GLU A 248 -1.18 7.66 -4.22
CA GLU A 248 -0.22 7.10 -5.15
C GLU A 248 -0.79 5.85 -5.81
N MET A 249 -0.71 5.76 -7.14
CA MET A 249 -0.88 4.51 -7.87
C MET A 249 0.49 4.03 -8.32
N ARG A 250 0.93 2.88 -7.78
CA ARG A 250 2.19 2.24 -8.16
C ARG A 250 1.93 1.08 -9.11
N PHE A 251 2.64 1.05 -10.23
CA PHE A 251 2.56 -0.07 -11.17
C PHE A 251 3.38 -1.26 -10.66
N GLY A 252 2.74 -2.42 -10.54
CA GLY A 252 3.34 -3.65 -10.01
C GLY A 252 3.17 -3.80 -8.50
N LEU A 253 3.62 -4.94 -7.98
CA LEU A 253 3.48 -5.29 -6.56
C LEU A 253 4.68 -4.78 -5.76
N PRO A 254 4.53 -4.51 -4.45
CA PRO A 254 5.67 -4.19 -3.62
C PRO A 254 6.55 -5.43 -3.46
N SER A 255 7.86 -5.21 -3.35
CA SER A 255 8.84 -6.26 -3.10
C SER A 255 9.76 -5.83 -1.98
N TYR A 256 10.11 -6.74 -1.08
CA TYR A 256 11.07 -6.49 -0.04
C TYR A 256 12.38 -7.21 -0.34
N THR A 257 13.49 -6.49 -0.20
CA THR A 257 14.83 -7.09 -0.17
C THR A 257 15.44 -6.81 1.20
N PRO A 258 15.78 -7.84 1.97
CA PRO A 258 16.40 -7.65 3.27
C PRO A 258 17.71 -6.85 3.16
N PRO A 259 18.07 -6.03 4.16
CA PRO A 259 19.36 -5.35 4.17
C PRO A 259 20.52 -6.32 3.97
N SER A 260 21.50 -5.93 3.15
CA SER A 260 22.68 -6.76 2.92
C SER A 260 23.56 -6.83 4.18
N GLY A 261 24.16 -7.99 4.44
CA GLY A 261 25.19 -8.13 5.48
C GLY A 261 24.64 -8.29 6.90
N VAL A 262 23.35 -8.64 7.05
CA VAL A 262 22.76 -9.01 8.35
C VAL A 262 23.51 -10.20 8.96
N THR A 263 23.82 -10.12 10.25
CA THR A 263 24.54 -11.17 10.99
C THR A 263 23.81 -11.55 12.27
N GLY A 264 23.90 -12.83 12.66
CA GLY A 264 23.19 -13.37 13.81
C GLY A 264 21.67 -13.34 13.59
N SER A 265 21.07 -14.48 13.25
CA SER A 265 19.63 -14.59 13.03
C SER A 265 18.92 -15.09 14.28
N SER A 266 17.83 -14.43 14.65
CA SER A 266 16.88 -14.83 15.68
C SER A 266 15.47 -14.78 15.12
N SER A 267 14.53 -15.43 15.80
CA SER A 267 13.11 -15.42 15.45
C SER A 267 12.27 -14.87 16.59
N LEU A 268 11.17 -14.20 16.25
CA LEU A 268 10.11 -13.79 17.17
C LEU A 268 8.77 -14.27 16.63
N THR A 269 7.99 -14.96 17.47
CA THR A 269 6.62 -15.36 17.17
C THR A 269 5.68 -14.50 18.00
N ILE A 270 4.74 -13.84 17.33
CA ILE A 270 3.74 -12.96 17.93
C ILE A 270 2.36 -13.56 17.68
N ARG A 271 1.66 -13.89 18.77
CA ARG A 271 0.35 -14.51 18.76
C ARG A 271 -0.39 -14.10 20.04
N ASP A 272 -1.70 -13.86 19.96
CA ASP A 272 -2.48 -13.48 21.13
C ASP A 272 -2.31 -14.49 22.28
N GLY A 273 -2.08 -13.97 23.49
CA GLY A 273 -1.88 -14.72 24.73
C GLY A 273 -0.50 -15.38 24.88
N GLU A 274 0.26 -15.53 23.79
CA GLU A 274 1.60 -16.11 23.84
C GLU A 274 2.58 -15.12 24.46
N ASN A 275 3.29 -15.55 25.52
CA ASN A 275 4.17 -14.69 26.32
C ASN A 275 3.50 -13.41 26.88
N GLY A 276 2.17 -13.40 27.02
CA GLY A 276 1.42 -12.25 27.54
C GLY A 276 1.18 -11.14 26.52
N VAL A 277 1.46 -11.38 25.24
CA VAL A 277 1.16 -10.45 24.14
C VAL A 277 -0.36 -10.39 23.91
N SER A 278 -0.88 -9.20 23.61
CA SER A 278 -2.25 -9.01 23.11
C SER A 278 -2.20 -8.69 21.61
N VAL A 279 -2.97 -9.44 20.82
CA VAL A 279 -3.13 -9.20 19.38
C VAL A 279 -4.61 -8.94 19.13
N PRO A 280 -5.09 -7.70 19.31
CA PRO A 280 -6.49 -7.38 19.06
C PRO A 280 -6.78 -7.61 17.58
N ASP A 281 -7.93 -8.22 17.31
CA ASP A 281 -8.43 -8.47 15.98
C ASP A 281 -9.95 -8.24 15.90
N GLY A 282 -10.51 -8.22 14.70
CA GLY A 282 -11.95 -8.04 14.53
C GLY A 282 -12.36 -8.01 13.07
N HIS A 283 -13.55 -8.51 12.76
CA HIS A 283 -14.11 -8.40 11.43
C HIS A 283 -15.28 -7.40 11.39
N VAL A 284 -15.52 -6.84 10.21
CA VAL A 284 -16.59 -5.88 9.95
C VAL A 284 -17.44 -6.31 8.76
N GLY A 285 -18.66 -5.77 8.67
CA GLY A 285 -19.61 -6.06 7.60
C GLY A 285 -20.46 -7.29 7.88
N GLY A 286 -20.55 -8.21 6.93
CA GLY A 286 -21.50 -9.33 6.94
C GLY A 286 -21.15 -10.53 7.82
N SER A 287 -19.91 -10.64 8.30
CA SER A 287 -19.43 -11.78 9.09
C SER A 287 -19.81 -13.14 8.42
N THR A 288 -20.20 -14.14 9.21
CA THR A 288 -20.48 -15.50 8.77
C THR A 288 -21.91 -15.74 8.27
N ASN A 289 -22.80 -14.76 8.43
CA ASN A 289 -24.23 -14.89 8.13
C ASN A 289 -24.75 -13.84 7.13
N CYS A 290 -23.85 -13.15 6.41
CA CYS A 290 -24.19 -12.07 5.51
C CYS A 290 -25.03 -10.96 6.15
N GLY A 291 -24.71 -10.61 7.38
CA GLY A 291 -25.43 -9.61 8.16
C GLY A 291 -26.77 -10.10 8.73
N GLY A 292 -27.24 -11.32 8.44
CA GLY A 292 -28.39 -11.93 9.14
C GLY A 292 -29.77 -11.28 8.91
N PHE A 293 -29.97 -10.58 7.78
CA PHE A 293 -31.23 -9.96 7.32
C PHE A 293 -31.90 -8.86 8.21
N PRO A 294 -31.19 -7.90 8.81
CA PRO A 294 -31.78 -6.67 9.34
C PRO A 294 -32.13 -5.71 8.19
N PRO A 295 -32.77 -4.55 8.45
CA PRO A 295 -32.73 -3.44 7.51
C PRO A 295 -31.26 -3.01 7.31
N LEU A 296 -30.67 -3.45 6.19
CA LEU A 296 -29.23 -3.36 5.94
C LEU A 296 -28.73 -1.91 6.05
N TRP A 297 -29.42 -0.98 5.38
CA TRP A 297 -29.11 0.45 5.39
C TRP A 297 -29.09 1.10 6.78
N ASN A 298 -29.86 0.59 7.74
CA ASN A 298 -29.96 1.20 9.07
C ASN A 298 -28.94 0.65 10.07
N THR A 299 -28.44 -0.57 9.87
CA THR A 299 -27.77 -1.32 10.95
C THR A 299 -26.48 -2.00 10.53
N TRP A 300 -26.38 -2.43 9.27
CA TRP A 300 -25.27 -3.28 8.83
C TRP A 300 -23.91 -2.60 8.96
N GLY A 301 -23.83 -1.32 8.57
CA GLY A 301 -22.59 -0.53 8.66
C GLY A 301 -22.06 -0.35 10.09
N ASN A 302 -22.89 -0.65 11.09
CA ASN A 302 -22.62 -0.47 12.51
C ASN A 302 -22.57 -1.79 13.29
N PHE A 303 -22.50 -2.94 12.61
CA PHE A 303 -22.28 -4.21 13.30
C PHE A 303 -20.86 -4.33 13.84
N ASN A 304 -20.79 -4.69 15.13
CA ASN A 304 -19.56 -5.00 15.84
C ASN A 304 -19.58 -6.48 16.24
N TYR A 305 -18.43 -7.13 16.06
CA TYR A 305 -18.24 -8.56 16.28
C TYR A 305 -17.11 -8.83 17.28
N ALA A 306 -16.90 -7.92 18.24
CA ALA A 306 -15.88 -8.07 19.27
C ALA A 306 -16.03 -9.41 20.00
N GLY A 307 -14.92 -10.12 20.16
CA GLY A 307 -14.87 -11.41 20.85
C GLY A 307 -15.28 -12.63 20.02
N ASP A 308 -15.55 -12.48 18.72
CA ASP A 308 -15.90 -13.60 17.85
C ASP A 308 -14.70 -14.52 17.63
N PHE A 309 -14.88 -15.83 17.81
CA PHE A 309 -13.82 -16.84 17.66
C PHE A 309 -13.45 -17.19 16.21
N GLN A 310 -14.13 -16.58 15.24
CA GLN A 310 -14.00 -16.85 13.82
C GLN A 310 -14.19 -15.58 12.98
N ILE A 311 -13.57 -15.55 11.81
CA ILE A 311 -13.63 -14.43 10.87
C ILE A 311 -14.10 -14.90 9.50
N ASN A 312 -14.66 -13.98 8.72
CA ASN A 312 -14.95 -14.17 7.30
C ASN A 312 -14.21 -13.10 6.49
N ILE A 313 -13.61 -13.50 5.37
CA ILE A 313 -13.10 -12.58 4.35
C ILE A 313 -13.86 -12.87 3.07
N GLN A 314 -14.60 -11.88 2.57
CA GLN A 314 -15.54 -12.09 1.48
C GLN A 314 -15.84 -10.80 0.70
N ASN A 315 -15.79 -10.88 -0.62
CA ASN A 315 -16.27 -9.86 -1.56
C ASN A 315 -16.93 -10.56 -2.77
N GLN A 316 -17.86 -9.91 -3.46
CA GLN A 316 -18.52 -10.45 -4.65
C GLN A 316 -18.70 -9.36 -5.72
N TRP A 317 -19.06 -9.75 -6.94
CA TRP A 317 -19.34 -8.79 -8.02
C TRP A 317 -20.77 -8.24 -7.94
N ASN A 318 -21.72 -9.08 -7.54
CA ASN A 318 -23.12 -8.68 -7.44
C ASN A 318 -23.31 -7.80 -6.19
N LEU A 319 -23.56 -6.51 -6.39
CA LEU A 319 -23.85 -5.59 -5.29
C LEU A 319 -25.14 -5.96 -4.56
N GLY A 320 -26.10 -6.69 -5.15
CA GLY A 320 -27.25 -7.22 -4.40
C GLY A 320 -26.89 -8.13 -3.22
N ASP A 321 -25.65 -8.64 -3.18
CA ASP A 321 -25.10 -9.46 -2.11
C ASP A 321 -24.14 -8.67 -1.19
N TRP A 322 -24.10 -7.32 -1.24
CA TRP A 322 -23.16 -6.49 -0.46
C TRP A 322 -23.25 -6.72 1.05
N GLY A 323 -24.42 -7.13 1.55
CA GLY A 323 -24.58 -7.54 2.96
C GLY A 323 -23.68 -8.70 3.38
N CYS A 324 -23.13 -9.48 2.42
CA CYS A 324 -22.15 -10.53 2.66
C CYS A 324 -20.69 -10.05 2.69
N PHE A 325 -20.40 -8.80 2.35
CA PHE A 325 -19.02 -8.33 2.26
C PHE A 325 -18.42 -8.27 3.66
N SER A 326 -17.18 -8.75 3.82
CA SER A 326 -16.54 -8.80 5.13
C SER A 326 -15.04 -8.60 5.03
N LYS A 327 -14.55 -7.67 5.85
CA LYS A 327 -13.12 -7.35 6.03
C LYS A 327 -12.69 -7.78 7.42
N TYR A 328 -11.40 -8.01 7.58
CA TYR A 328 -10.80 -8.35 8.87
C TYR A 328 -9.63 -7.41 9.20
N TYR A 329 -9.49 -7.05 10.46
CA TYR A 329 -8.46 -6.17 10.99
C TYR A 329 -7.71 -6.89 12.11
N VAL A 330 -6.40 -6.69 12.18
CA VAL A 330 -5.54 -7.28 13.22
C VAL A 330 -4.33 -6.39 13.47
N THR A 331 -3.94 -6.27 14.74
CA THR A 331 -2.77 -5.47 15.15
C THR A 331 -1.76 -6.32 15.91
N PHE A 332 -0.53 -6.40 15.39
CA PHE A 332 0.59 -7.07 16.04
C PHE A 332 1.52 -6.02 16.69
N PRO A 333 1.73 -6.07 18.02
CA PRO A 333 2.74 -5.23 18.65
C PRO A 333 4.14 -5.70 18.23
N LEU A 334 5.06 -4.77 17.97
CA LEU A 334 6.43 -5.07 17.54
C LEU A 334 7.49 -4.73 18.60
N ASP A 335 7.07 -4.38 19.81
CA ASP A 335 7.91 -4.00 20.95
C ASP A 335 8.77 -5.16 21.49
N GLY A 336 8.40 -6.40 21.17
CA GLY A 336 9.22 -7.59 21.41
C GLY A 336 10.49 -7.69 20.55
N LEU A 337 10.61 -6.91 19.48
CA LEU A 337 11.82 -6.88 18.65
C LEU A 337 12.91 -6.01 19.29
N PRO A 338 14.14 -6.51 19.49
CA PRO A 338 15.25 -5.70 19.99
C PRO A 338 15.53 -4.51 19.06
N ALA A 339 16.00 -3.38 19.58
CA ALA A 339 16.37 -2.22 18.77
C ALA A 339 17.58 -2.51 17.84
N GLY A 340 17.66 -1.80 16.70
CA GLY A 340 18.79 -1.86 15.77
C GLY A 340 18.88 -3.15 14.94
N GLN A 341 17.82 -3.95 14.91
CA GLN A 341 17.73 -5.14 14.09
C GLN A 341 17.23 -4.80 12.69
N ALA A 342 17.61 -5.60 11.71
CA ALA A 342 16.95 -5.65 10.41
C ALA A 342 16.03 -6.87 10.36
N ILE A 343 14.89 -6.68 9.71
CA ILE A 343 14.01 -7.78 9.34
C ILE A 343 14.66 -8.55 8.19
N ILE A 344 14.71 -9.88 8.32
CA ILE A 344 15.18 -10.78 7.27
C ILE A 344 13.97 -11.28 6.49
N ASP A 345 12.96 -11.77 7.20
CA ASP A 345 11.66 -12.11 6.64
C ASP A 345 10.59 -12.05 7.73
N ALA A 346 9.34 -11.85 7.34
CA ALA A 346 8.21 -11.93 8.24
C ALA A 346 6.98 -12.52 7.54
N ASN A 347 6.27 -13.41 8.24
CA ASN A 347 5.13 -14.15 7.68
C ASN A 347 3.92 -14.05 8.61
N LEU A 348 2.79 -13.61 8.07
CA LEU A 348 1.48 -13.78 8.71
C LEU A 348 0.93 -15.15 8.37
N MET A 349 0.54 -15.92 9.38
CA MET A 349 -0.11 -17.22 9.26
C MET A 349 -1.51 -17.16 9.85
N MET A 350 -2.52 -17.57 9.08
CA MET A 350 -3.91 -17.66 9.55
C MET A 350 -4.48 -19.04 9.24
N TYR A 351 -5.24 -19.60 10.18
CA TYR A 351 -5.82 -20.94 10.05
C TYR A 351 -7.17 -20.89 9.33
N HIS A 352 -7.19 -21.26 8.05
CA HIS A 352 -8.40 -21.40 7.22
C HIS A 352 -9.09 -22.73 7.55
N PHE A 353 -10.37 -22.69 7.93
CA PHE A 353 -11.10 -23.89 8.36
C PHE A 353 -12.42 -24.13 7.62
N GLY A 354 -12.87 -23.21 6.78
CA GLY A 354 -14.14 -23.37 6.09
C GLY A 354 -14.38 -22.36 4.98
N ASN A 355 -15.42 -22.60 4.19
CA ASN A 355 -15.79 -21.77 3.04
C ASN A 355 -17.30 -21.54 3.04
N SER A 356 -17.75 -20.42 2.48
CA SER A 356 -19.16 -20.25 2.14
C SER A 356 -19.56 -21.27 1.08
N LEU A 357 -20.58 -22.08 1.35
CA LEU A 357 -21.07 -23.17 0.49
C LEU A 357 -19.94 -23.98 -0.21
N PRO A 358 -19.26 -24.91 0.49
CA PRO A 358 -18.05 -25.57 -0.02
C PRO A 358 -18.17 -26.29 -1.38
N SER A 359 -19.39 -26.67 -1.80
CA SER A 359 -19.62 -27.31 -3.11
C SER A 359 -19.53 -26.35 -4.29
N GLU A 360 -19.65 -25.05 -4.07
CA GLU A 360 -19.66 -24.01 -5.10
C GLU A 360 -18.55 -22.96 -4.90
N ALA A 361 -17.84 -23.04 -3.78
CA ALA A 361 -16.76 -22.14 -3.44
C ALA A 361 -15.65 -22.12 -4.52
N GLN A 362 -15.13 -20.92 -4.78
CA GLN A 362 -14.04 -20.69 -5.73
C GLN A 362 -12.78 -20.21 -5.01
N PRO A 363 -11.58 -20.35 -5.61
CA PRO A 363 -10.37 -19.72 -5.10
C PRO A 363 -10.55 -18.20 -4.93
N SER A 364 -9.97 -17.66 -3.87
CA SER A 364 -10.01 -16.23 -3.53
C SER A 364 -8.60 -15.68 -3.47
N LEU A 365 -8.33 -14.55 -4.12
CA LEU A 365 -7.04 -13.87 -3.95
C LEU A 365 -7.18 -12.86 -2.81
N ILE A 366 -6.76 -13.27 -1.61
CA ILE A 366 -6.86 -12.45 -0.41
C ILE A 366 -5.64 -11.54 -0.31
N GLN A 367 -5.89 -10.25 -0.14
CA GLN A 367 -4.92 -9.17 -0.07
C GLN A 367 -4.80 -8.65 1.36
N ILE A 368 -3.58 -8.24 1.72
CA ILE A 368 -3.23 -7.64 3.00
C ILE A 368 -2.91 -6.17 2.77
N PHE A 369 -3.43 -5.32 3.65
CA PHE A 369 -3.27 -3.87 3.62
C PHE A 369 -2.68 -3.41 4.93
N THR A 370 -1.74 -2.47 4.91
CA THR A 370 -1.40 -1.69 6.10
C THR A 370 -2.51 -0.68 6.39
N VAL A 371 -2.68 -0.34 7.66
CA VAL A 371 -3.51 0.80 8.11
C VAL A 371 -2.71 1.64 9.10
N ASP A 372 -2.88 2.94 9.07
CA ASP A 372 -2.11 3.90 9.85
C ASP A 372 -2.83 4.39 11.11
N GLU A 373 -4.16 4.25 11.14
CA GLU A 373 -5.00 4.63 12.27
C GLU A 373 -5.11 3.50 13.31
N ASP A 374 -5.15 3.89 14.58
CA ASP A 374 -5.45 2.97 15.68
C ASP A 374 -6.95 2.69 15.74
N TRP A 375 -7.32 1.51 16.24
CA TRP A 375 -8.71 1.10 16.33
C TRP A 375 -8.94 0.23 17.56
N ASN A 376 -10.19 0.16 18.00
CA ASN A 376 -10.60 -0.61 19.17
C ASN A 376 -11.62 -1.67 18.77
N GLU A 377 -11.30 -2.93 19.06
CA GLU A 377 -12.14 -4.08 18.75
C GLU A 377 -13.60 -3.91 19.23
N SER A 378 -13.82 -3.36 20.42
CA SER A 378 -15.17 -3.18 21.00
C SER A 378 -16.03 -2.12 20.31
N THR A 379 -15.44 -1.30 19.44
CA THR A 379 -16.13 -0.27 18.68
C THR A 379 -15.93 -0.40 17.18
N LEU A 380 -15.15 -1.38 16.71
CA LEU A 380 -14.83 -1.55 15.31
C LEU A 380 -16.08 -1.97 14.53
N VAL A 381 -16.48 -1.16 13.56
CA VAL A 381 -17.61 -1.39 12.66
C VAL A 381 -17.21 -0.99 11.24
N TRP A 382 -18.01 -1.35 10.23
CA TRP A 382 -17.68 -1.03 8.83
C TRP A 382 -17.45 0.47 8.60
N ASN A 383 -18.32 1.32 9.16
CA ASN A 383 -18.31 2.76 8.94
C ASN A 383 -17.21 3.53 9.70
N ASN A 384 -16.52 2.91 10.66
CA ASN A 384 -15.42 3.55 11.38
C ASN A 384 -14.10 2.78 11.28
N ALA A 385 -14.07 1.71 10.48
CA ALA A 385 -12.86 0.94 10.29
C ALA A 385 -11.82 1.76 9.52
N PRO A 386 -10.55 1.77 9.96
CA PRO A 386 -9.47 2.47 9.25
C PRO A 386 -9.41 2.13 7.77
N LEU A 387 -9.19 3.14 6.93
CA LEU A 387 -9.00 2.91 5.50
C LEU A 387 -7.59 2.35 5.21
N ALA A 388 -7.47 1.57 4.14
CA ALA A 388 -6.19 1.03 3.70
C ALA A 388 -5.17 2.14 3.37
N THR A 389 -3.97 2.01 3.92
CA THR A 389 -2.81 2.83 3.56
C THR A 389 -2.12 2.29 2.33
N GLU A 390 -1.74 1.00 2.31
CA GLU A 390 -1.10 0.34 1.16
C GLU A 390 -1.45 -1.14 1.11
N ASN A 391 -1.73 -1.69 -0.07
CA ASN A 391 -1.81 -3.15 -0.27
C ASN A 391 -0.41 -3.76 -0.43
N VAL A 392 0.00 -4.57 0.55
CA VAL A 392 1.40 -5.00 0.72
C VAL A 392 1.66 -6.46 0.39
N ALA A 393 0.63 -7.32 0.43
CA ALA A 393 0.79 -8.74 0.13
C ALA A 393 -0.51 -9.35 -0.41
N ARG A 394 -0.40 -10.50 -1.07
CA ARG A 394 -1.56 -11.27 -1.56
C ARG A 394 -1.25 -12.75 -1.73
N THR A 395 -2.22 -13.61 -1.42
CA THR A 395 -2.09 -15.07 -1.55
C THR A 395 -3.41 -15.68 -2.02
N TRP A 396 -3.33 -16.63 -2.94
CA TRP A 396 -4.48 -17.44 -3.36
C TRP A 396 -4.88 -18.41 -2.25
N VAL A 397 -6.16 -18.37 -1.87
CA VAL A 397 -6.77 -19.28 -0.90
C VAL A 397 -7.74 -20.19 -1.62
N ASN A 398 -7.35 -21.46 -1.76
CA ASN A 398 -8.20 -22.48 -2.36
C ASN A 398 -9.31 -22.92 -1.39
N PRO A 399 -10.50 -23.28 -1.91
CA PRO A 399 -11.55 -23.86 -1.09
C PRO A 399 -11.13 -25.16 -0.43
N LEU A 400 -11.62 -25.38 0.79
CA LEU A 400 -11.55 -26.66 1.47
C LEU A 400 -12.77 -27.50 1.08
N PRO A 401 -12.58 -28.82 0.82
CA PRO A 401 -13.70 -29.72 0.59
C PRO A 401 -14.58 -29.80 1.84
N LEU A 402 -15.85 -30.17 1.66
CA LEU A 402 -16.77 -30.39 2.78
C LEU A 402 -16.21 -31.42 3.76
N GLY A 403 -16.05 -31.04 5.03
CA GLY A 403 -15.44 -31.88 6.07
C GLY A 403 -13.92 -32.03 5.97
N GLY A 404 -13.27 -31.25 5.11
CA GLY A 404 -11.80 -31.20 5.00
C GLY A 404 -11.14 -30.66 6.28
N ALA A 405 -9.87 -31.04 6.48
CA ALA A 405 -9.05 -30.46 7.54
C ALA A 405 -8.72 -29.00 7.22
N GLY A 406 -8.67 -28.15 8.24
CA GLY A 406 -8.19 -26.77 8.09
C GLY A 406 -6.70 -26.72 7.81
N VAL A 407 -6.25 -25.61 7.21
CA VAL A 407 -4.89 -25.39 6.75
C VAL A 407 -4.42 -23.99 7.09
N PHE A 408 -3.12 -23.80 7.28
CA PHE A 408 -2.56 -22.45 7.38
C PHE A 408 -2.41 -21.84 5.98
N VAL A 409 -2.79 -20.57 5.88
CA VAL A 409 -2.48 -19.70 4.75
C VAL A 409 -1.44 -18.69 5.22
N THR A 410 -0.46 -18.41 4.37
CA THR A 410 0.66 -17.53 4.69
C THR A 410 0.75 -16.36 3.73
N TRP A 411 1.08 -15.18 4.26
CA TRP A 411 1.44 -13.99 3.50
C TRP A 411 2.80 -13.48 3.95
N ASP A 412 3.66 -13.13 2.98
CA ASP A 412 4.94 -12.46 3.24
C ASP A 412 4.67 -10.98 3.56
N LEU A 413 4.95 -10.59 4.80
CA LEU A 413 4.82 -9.23 5.31
C LEU A 413 6.17 -8.58 5.64
N SER A 414 7.27 -9.12 5.10
CA SER A 414 8.63 -8.67 5.43
C SER A 414 8.82 -7.16 5.28
N GLY A 415 8.31 -6.60 4.17
CA GLY A 415 8.38 -5.16 3.92
C GLY A 415 7.57 -4.33 4.92
N ALA A 416 6.30 -4.72 5.16
CA ALA A 416 5.41 -4.01 6.07
C ALA A 416 5.90 -4.06 7.53
N VAL A 417 6.43 -5.20 7.97
CA VAL A 417 7.04 -5.35 9.31
C VAL A 417 8.30 -4.50 9.42
N ALA A 418 9.17 -4.50 8.40
CA ALA A 418 10.38 -3.69 8.40
C ALA A 418 10.06 -2.19 8.52
N GLU A 419 9.05 -1.72 7.81
CA GLU A 419 8.59 -0.33 7.87
C GLU A 419 7.96 0.02 9.22
N ALA A 420 7.00 -0.77 9.69
CA ALA A 420 6.35 -0.53 10.98
C ALA A 420 7.36 -0.52 12.15
N TYR A 421 8.29 -1.49 12.14
CA TYR A 421 9.36 -1.58 13.13
C TYR A 421 10.31 -0.37 13.07
N ALA A 422 10.72 0.06 11.86
CA ALA A 422 11.58 1.25 11.69
C ALA A 422 10.91 2.53 12.18
N ASN A 423 9.57 2.62 12.06
CA ASN A 423 8.77 3.73 12.55
C ASN A 423 8.38 3.63 14.03
N GLY A 424 8.79 2.55 14.71
CA GLY A 424 8.44 2.30 16.11
C GLY A 424 6.94 2.12 16.35
N GLN A 425 6.21 1.64 15.34
CA GLN A 425 4.76 1.43 15.38
C GLN A 425 4.44 -0.07 15.44
N PRO A 426 3.26 -0.45 15.98
CA PRO A 426 2.74 -1.79 15.77
C PRO A 426 2.43 -2.01 14.28
N LEU A 427 2.42 -3.28 13.85
CA LEU A 427 1.92 -3.63 12.52
C LEU A 427 0.39 -3.73 12.59
N ARG A 428 -0.30 -2.75 12.01
CA ARG A 428 -1.77 -2.77 11.88
C ARG A 428 -2.14 -3.16 10.46
N LEU A 429 -3.05 -4.11 10.34
CA LEU A 429 -3.45 -4.68 9.06
C LEU A 429 -4.95 -4.66 8.86
N ALA A 430 -5.37 -4.47 7.62
CA ALA A 430 -6.67 -4.89 7.11
C ALA A 430 -6.48 -6.04 6.10
N ILE A 431 -7.46 -6.92 5.98
CA ILE A 431 -7.44 -8.09 5.10
C ILE A 431 -8.75 -8.16 4.34
N TYR A 432 -8.66 -8.21 3.02
CA TYR A 432 -9.84 -8.22 2.15
C TYR A 432 -9.57 -8.91 0.81
N SER A 433 -10.57 -8.97 -0.07
CA SER A 433 -10.47 -9.59 -1.40
C SER A 433 -11.22 -8.77 -2.45
N ALA A 434 -10.85 -8.95 -3.72
CA ALA A 434 -11.53 -8.34 -4.86
C ALA A 434 -12.40 -9.35 -5.62
N ASP A 435 -12.87 -10.39 -4.93
CA ASP A 435 -13.54 -11.54 -5.52
C ASP A 435 -14.84 -11.18 -6.26
N SER A 436 -15.23 -12.03 -7.21
CA SER A 436 -16.48 -11.88 -7.97
C SER A 436 -17.52 -12.96 -7.68
N ALA A 437 -17.08 -14.17 -7.30
CA ALA A 437 -17.95 -15.31 -7.10
C ALA A 437 -18.84 -15.16 -5.86
N ARG A 438 -20.10 -15.60 -5.96
CA ARG A 438 -21.08 -15.55 -4.85
C ARG A 438 -20.59 -16.29 -3.59
N HIS A 439 -19.98 -17.45 -3.76
CA HIS A 439 -19.50 -18.30 -2.67
C HIS A 439 -18.00 -18.11 -2.43
N SER A 440 -17.54 -16.86 -2.41
CA SER A 440 -16.13 -16.48 -2.21
C SER A 440 -15.66 -16.57 -0.76
N GLY A 441 -16.56 -16.48 0.23
CA GLY A 441 -16.19 -16.36 1.63
C GLY A 441 -15.25 -17.45 2.15
N LYS A 442 -14.20 -17.02 2.85
CA LYS A 442 -13.19 -17.87 3.50
C LYS A 442 -13.22 -17.63 5.01
N TYR A 443 -13.35 -18.71 5.78
CA TYR A 443 -13.43 -18.66 7.24
C TYR A 443 -12.11 -18.99 7.91
N PHE A 444 -11.61 -18.09 8.76
CA PHE A 444 -10.39 -18.29 9.54
C PHE A 444 -10.64 -18.16 11.03
N SER A 445 -9.72 -18.70 11.84
CA SER A 445 -9.75 -18.52 13.29
C SER A 445 -9.31 -17.11 13.69
N ALA A 446 -10.04 -16.50 14.63
CA ALA A 446 -9.70 -15.22 15.26
C ALA A 446 -8.75 -15.40 16.46
N SER A 447 -8.31 -14.30 17.07
CA SER A 447 -7.53 -14.28 18.32
C SER A 447 -8.26 -14.99 19.47
N GLU A 448 -9.59 -14.92 19.54
CA GLU A 448 -10.41 -15.49 20.61
C GLU A 448 -10.69 -16.99 20.44
N THR A 449 -10.15 -17.61 19.37
CA THR A 449 -10.36 -19.04 19.16
C THR A 449 -9.91 -19.87 20.36
N PHE A 450 -10.70 -20.90 20.69
CA PHE A 450 -10.43 -21.83 21.80
C PHE A 450 -9.25 -22.78 21.54
N VAL A 451 -8.65 -22.75 20.34
CA VAL A 451 -7.50 -23.56 19.97
C VAL A 451 -6.31 -22.61 19.75
N PRO A 452 -5.48 -22.33 20.78
CA PRO A 452 -4.46 -21.29 20.72
C PRO A 452 -3.54 -21.38 19.51
N ASP A 453 -3.13 -22.58 19.12
CA ASP A 453 -2.25 -22.80 17.96
C ASP A 453 -2.85 -22.36 16.62
N ARG A 454 -4.17 -22.09 16.55
CA ARG A 454 -4.87 -21.64 15.33
C ARG A 454 -5.04 -20.13 15.24
N ARG A 455 -4.65 -19.38 16.27
CA ARG A 455 -4.74 -17.92 16.29
C ARG A 455 -3.86 -17.31 15.17
N PRO A 456 -4.24 -16.13 14.64
CA PRO A 456 -3.37 -15.35 13.76
C PRO A 456 -1.98 -15.22 14.38
N THR A 457 -0.95 -15.52 13.59
CA THR A 457 0.44 -15.57 14.07
C THR A 457 1.33 -14.78 13.12
N LEU A 458 2.13 -13.87 13.66
CA LEU A 458 3.21 -13.20 12.93
C LEU A 458 4.54 -13.81 13.35
N GLU A 459 5.23 -14.47 12.42
CA GLU A 459 6.59 -14.97 12.62
C GLU A 459 7.59 -14.04 11.95
N ILE A 460 8.60 -13.59 12.70
CA ILE A 460 9.58 -12.60 12.24
C ILE A 460 10.97 -13.17 12.44
N ASN A 461 11.73 -13.30 11.36
CA ASN A 461 13.17 -13.54 11.41
C ASN A 461 13.90 -12.21 11.29
N TYR A 462 14.85 -11.97 12.19
CA TYR A 462 15.60 -10.71 12.25
C TYR A 462 17.05 -10.95 12.61
N GLY A 463 17.89 -9.96 12.37
CA GLY A 463 19.30 -10.00 12.78
C GLY A 463 19.95 -8.64 12.78
N SER A 464 21.21 -8.59 13.23
CA SER A 464 21.92 -7.33 13.35
C SER A 464 22.30 -6.78 11.98
N ALA A 465 21.81 -5.58 11.64
CA ALA A 465 22.22 -4.81 10.48
C ALA A 465 23.53 -4.05 10.70
N TYR A 466 23.97 -3.93 11.95
CA TYR A 466 25.17 -3.18 12.33
C TYR A 466 26.43 -3.89 11.81
N GLY A 467 27.22 -3.20 11.00
CA GLY A 467 28.46 -3.73 10.46
C GLY A 467 28.93 -3.04 9.19
N PHE A 468 29.63 -3.75 8.34
CA PHE A 468 30.08 -3.22 7.06
C PHE A 468 30.07 -4.31 5.98
N THR A 469 29.96 -3.85 4.74
CA THR A 469 30.23 -4.64 3.55
C THR A 469 31.59 -4.26 2.98
N ALA A 470 32.24 -5.21 2.31
CA ALA A 470 33.47 -4.99 1.60
C ALA A 470 33.42 -5.68 0.25
N SER A 471 33.84 -4.99 -0.81
CA SER A 471 33.80 -5.52 -2.17
C SER A 471 34.96 -4.99 -3.01
N THR A 472 35.21 -5.62 -4.16
CA THR A 472 36.18 -5.16 -5.15
C THR A 472 35.60 -5.39 -6.54
N ASN A 473 35.68 -4.38 -7.41
CA ASN A 473 35.32 -4.49 -8.83
C ASN A 473 36.45 -5.08 -9.68
N THR A 474 37.66 -5.18 -9.13
CA THR A 474 38.84 -5.77 -9.80
C THR A 474 39.40 -6.94 -9.00
N PRO A 475 38.65 -8.05 -8.81
CA PRO A 475 39.12 -9.16 -7.98
C PRO A 475 40.33 -9.88 -8.57
N LEU A 476 40.59 -9.73 -9.88
CA LEU A 476 41.69 -10.35 -10.61
C LEU A 476 42.44 -9.29 -11.42
N GLN A 477 43.76 -9.23 -11.23
CA GLN A 477 44.67 -8.40 -12.02
C GLN A 477 45.81 -9.25 -12.58
N THR A 478 46.42 -8.77 -13.66
CA THR A 478 47.58 -9.42 -14.29
C THR A 478 48.85 -8.63 -14.03
N ALA A 479 49.97 -9.33 -13.83
CA ALA A 479 51.31 -8.73 -13.81
C ALA A 479 52.30 -9.60 -14.58
N VAL A 480 53.39 -8.99 -15.04
CA VAL A 480 54.55 -9.76 -15.52
C VAL A 480 55.40 -10.22 -14.33
N PRO A 481 56.26 -11.23 -14.49
CA PRO A 481 57.12 -11.68 -13.40
C PRO A 481 57.98 -10.56 -12.81
N GLY A 482 57.90 -10.34 -11.50
CA GLY A 482 58.65 -9.30 -10.78
C GLY A 482 57.89 -7.98 -10.59
N ASP A 483 56.77 -7.79 -11.28
CA ASP A 483 55.96 -6.57 -11.20
C ASP A 483 54.89 -6.65 -10.11
N SER A 484 54.17 -5.54 -9.94
CA SER A 484 53.08 -5.40 -8.97
C SER A 484 51.76 -5.03 -9.65
N ALA A 485 50.65 -5.36 -8.99
CA ALA A 485 49.32 -4.91 -9.37
C ALA A 485 48.59 -4.29 -8.17
N GLN A 486 47.72 -3.32 -8.46
CA GLN A 486 46.91 -2.64 -7.47
C GLN A 486 45.47 -3.15 -7.51
N PHE A 487 44.89 -3.29 -6.32
CA PHE A 487 43.52 -3.72 -6.09
C PHE A 487 42.86 -2.70 -5.19
N VAL A 488 41.63 -2.30 -5.53
CA VAL A 488 40.83 -1.41 -4.68
C VAL A 488 39.75 -2.23 -3.99
N ILE A 489 39.69 -2.13 -2.67
CA ILE A 489 38.61 -2.68 -1.87
C ILE A 489 37.79 -1.50 -1.35
N ASP A 490 36.51 -1.48 -1.70
CA ASP A 490 35.52 -0.52 -1.21
C ASP A 490 34.86 -1.09 0.05
N VAL A 491 34.70 -0.24 1.06
CA VAL A 491 34.05 -0.56 2.34
C VAL A 491 32.89 0.40 2.56
N SER A 492 31.70 -0.14 2.79
CA SER A 492 30.48 0.64 3.04
C SER A 492 29.87 0.27 4.39
N PRO A 493 29.41 1.26 5.19
CA PRO A 493 28.78 0.98 6.48
C PRO A 493 27.39 0.36 6.30
N THR A 494 26.98 -0.47 7.26
CA THR A 494 25.61 -0.97 7.42
C THR A 494 25.12 -0.67 8.84
N GLY A 495 23.81 -0.41 9.01
CA GLY A 495 23.19 -0.25 10.33
C GLY A 495 23.81 0.82 11.24
N GLY A 496 24.30 1.93 10.66
CA GLY A 496 24.91 3.04 11.41
C GLY A 496 26.36 2.80 11.87
N PHE A 497 27.03 1.76 11.37
CA PHE A 497 28.42 1.47 11.69
C PHE A 497 29.35 2.64 11.32
N GLY A 498 30.12 3.11 12.31
CA GLY A 498 31.07 4.22 12.16
C GLY A 498 32.47 3.91 12.69
N THR A 499 32.75 2.64 12.99
CA THR A 499 34.03 2.22 13.57
C THR A 499 35.10 2.04 12.48
N ALA A 500 36.34 2.36 12.80
CA ALA A 500 37.45 2.16 11.87
C ALA A 500 37.68 0.67 11.57
N VAL A 501 37.70 0.31 10.29
CA VAL A 501 37.97 -1.03 9.76
C VAL A 501 39.45 -1.18 9.47
N THR A 502 40.06 -2.20 10.06
CA THR A 502 41.46 -2.59 9.84
C THR A 502 41.56 -3.68 8.77
N PHE A 503 42.74 -3.85 8.16
CA PHE A 503 42.95 -4.76 7.04
C PHE A 503 44.17 -5.63 7.32
N GLN A 504 44.06 -6.93 7.08
CA GLN A 504 45.13 -7.90 7.31
C GLN A 504 45.08 -8.99 6.25
N ALA A 505 46.26 -9.46 5.82
CA ALA A 505 46.39 -10.67 5.00
C ALA A 505 46.96 -11.78 5.88
N ASN A 506 46.08 -12.63 6.42
CA ASN A 506 46.47 -13.68 7.37
C ASN A 506 47.22 -14.85 6.70
N SER A 507 47.03 -15.05 5.40
CA SER A 507 47.72 -16.06 4.62
C SER A 507 48.14 -15.50 3.26
N VAL A 508 49.44 -15.22 3.11
CA VAL A 508 50.02 -14.78 1.83
C VAL A 508 50.66 -16.00 1.14
N PRO A 509 50.24 -16.38 -0.08
CA PRO A 509 50.86 -17.46 -0.84
C PRO A 509 52.35 -17.23 -1.08
N THR A 510 53.13 -18.29 -1.09
CA THR A 510 54.56 -18.20 -1.42
C THR A 510 54.76 -17.66 -2.85
N GLY A 511 55.70 -16.73 -3.02
CA GLY A 511 56.03 -16.12 -4.31
C GLY A 511 55.32 -14.80 -4.60
N VAL A 512 54.52 -14.28 -3.67
CA VAL A 512 54.04 -12.90 -3.69
C VAL A 512 54.25 -12.23 -2.34
N SER A 513 54.49 -10.92 -2.38
CA SER A 513 54.49 -10.04 -1.22
C SER A 513 53.32 -9.05 -1.33
N ILE A 514 52.79 -8.64 -0.18
CA ILE A 514 51.64 -7.73 -0.11
C ILE A 514 52.00 -6.47 0.67
N ASN A 515 51.57 -5.32 0.15
CA ASN A 515 51.64 -4.04 0.82
C ASN A 515 50.22 -3.51 1.06
N ILE A 516 49.83 -3.41 2.33
CA ILE A 516 48.58 -2.80 2.78
C ILE A 516 48.96 -1.47 3.47
N PRO A 517 48.54 -0.31 2.96
CA PRO A 517 48.80 0.97 3.61
C PRO A 517 48.31 1.00 5.06
N ALA A 518 49.12 1.57 5.95
CA ALA A 518 48.82 1.70 7.37
C ALA A 518 47.60 2.62 7.62
N GLY A 519 46.95 2.43 8.77
CA GLY A 519 45.72 3.13 9.16
C GLY A 519 44.46 2.36 8.75
N GLY A 520 43.35 2.55 9.47
CA GLY A 520 42.05 1.95 9.13
C GLY A 520 41.26 2.79 8.13
N ILE A 521 40.04 2.35 7.80
CA ILE A 521 39.04 3.15 7.09
C ILE A 521 37.81 3.26 7.98
N THR A 522 37.38 4.47 8.29
CA THR A 522 36.02 4.69 8.79
C THR A 522 35.08 4.69 7.59
N PRO A 523 34.15 3.72 7.45
CA PRO A 523 33.29 3.66 6.28
C PRO A 523 32.36 4.88 6.21
N PRO A 524 31.98 5.35 5.00
CA PRO A 524 32.37 4.81 3.71
C PRO A 524 33.80 5.20 3.29
N GLY A 525 34.50 4.30 2.60
CA GLY A 525 35.82 4.59 2.05
C GLY A 525 36.43 3.40 1.33
N SER A 526 37.57 3.59 0.68
CA SER A 526 38.24 2.54 -0.08
C SER A 526 39.73 2.44 0.25
N LYS A 527 40.29 1.23 0.12
CA LYS A 527 41.72 0.97 0.32
C LYS A 527 42.34 0.39 -0.93
N THR A 528 43.45 0.97 -1.35
CA THR A 528 44.31 0.38 -2.39
C THR A 528 45.34 -0.54 -1.77
N ILE A 529 45.37 -1.80 -2.21
CA ILE A 529 46.31 -2.84 -1.80
C ILE A 529 47.20 -3.18 -3.00
N THR A 530 48.51 -3.31 -2.76
CA THR A 530 49.47 -3.71 -3.81
C THR A 530 49.96 -5.12 -3.56
N ILE A 531 49.87 -5.99 -4.57
CA ILE A 531 50.45 -7.33 -4.55
C ILE A 531 51.61 -7.34 -5.55
N THR A 532 52.78 -7.78 -5.10
CA THR A 532 54.03 -7.85 -5.90
C THR A 532 54.42 -9.31 -6.09
N HIS A 533 54.80 -9.70 -7.29
CA HIS A 533 55.38 -11.02 -7.54
C HIS A 533 56.87 -11.04 -7.21
N ASP A 534 57.30 -11.96 -6.36
CA ASP A 534 58.65 -11.94 -5.81
C ASP A 534 59.71 -12.58 -6.74
N ASN A 535 59.28 -13.29 -7.79
CA ASN A 535 60.19 -14.02 -8.69
C ASN A 535 60.21 -13.42 -10.11
N PRO A 536 61.13 -12.48 -10.42
CA PRO A 536 61.24 -11.90 -11.76
C PRO A 536 61.68 -12.91 -12.84
N SER A 537 62.14 -14.11 -12.46
CA SER A 537 62.62 -15.14 -13.39
C SER A 537 61.57 -16.22 -13.73
N GLN A 538 60.34 -16.09 -13.22
CA GLN A 538 59.30 -17.08 -13.46
C GLN A 538 58.87 -17.13 -14.93
N THR A 539 58.95 -18.31 -15.55
CA THR A 539 58.56 -18.50 -16.96
C THR A 539 57.20 -19.19 -17.14
N SER A 540 56.70 -19.90 -16.11
CA SER A 540 55.37 -20.53 -16.12
C SER A 540 54.30 -19.57 -15.60
N GLY A 541 53.07 -19.69 -16.10
CA GLY A 541 51.92 -18.97 -15.53
C GLY A 541 51.64 -19.40 -14.09
N GLY A 542 51.25 -18.43 -13.25
CA GLY A 542 50.89 -18.69 -11.85
C GLY A 542 49.71 -17.81 -11.41
N LEU A 543 48.77 -18.39 -10.68
CA LEU A 543 47.64 -17.67 -10.08
C LEU A 543 47.81 -17.64 -8.55
N TYR A 544 47.90 -16.45 -7.98
CA TYR A 544 48.09 -16.24 -6.55
C TYR A 544 46.80 -15.71 -5.94
N SER A 545 46.24 -16.43 -4.98
CA SER A 545 45.02 -16.08 -4.27
C SER A 545 45.35 -15.51 -2.89
N VAL A 546 45.08 -14.23 -2.67
CA VAL A 546 45.41 -13.51 -1.44
C VAL A 546 44.12 -13.07 -0.72
N PRO A 547 43.69 -13.78 0.35
CA PRO A 547 42.57 -13.35 1.16
C PRO A 547 42.95 -12.15 2.02
N ILE A 548 42.14 -11.09 1.95
CA ILE A 548 42.23 -9.91 2.79
C ILE A 548 41.09 -9.96 3.80
N THR A 549 41.43 -10.09 5.08
CA THR A 549 40.49 -9.99 6.20
C THR A 549 40.41 -8.54 6.64
N MET A 550 39.19 -8.04 6.78
CA MET A 550 38.87 -6.72 7.30
C MET A 550 38.14 -6.88 8.62
N SER A 551 38.57 -6.15 9.65
CA SER A 551 38.02 -6.30 11.00
C SER A 551 37.74 -4.94 11.65
N GLY A 552 36.56 -4.78 12.25
CA GLY A 552 36.16 -3.57 12.97
C GLY A 552 34.99 -3.85 13.92
N ASP A 553 35.10 -3.41 15.17
CA ASP A 553 34.10 -3.65 16.23
C ASP A 553 33.69 -5.14 16.41
N GLY A 554 34.65 -6.05 16.29
CA GLY A 554 34.42 -7.50 16.38
C GLY A 554 33.79 -8.14 15.14
N ILE A 555 33.49 -7.36 14.09
CA ILE A 555 32.95 -7.86 12.82
C ILE A 555 34.09 -8.10 11.84
N GLU A 556 34.10 -9.28 11.21
CA GLU A 556 35.06 -9.63 10.17
C GLU A 556 34.40 -9.87 8.81
N ARG A 557 35.08 -9.44 7.75
CA ARG A 557 34.75 -9.71 6.34
C ARG A 557 36.02 -10.11 5.59
N THR A 558 35.90 -10.95 4.58
CA THR A 558 37.05 -11.35 3.75
C THR A 558 36.76 -11.14 2.27
N VAL A 559 37.69 -10.49 1.57
CA VAL A 559 37.71 -10.35 0.11
C VAL A 559 38.97 -11.03 -0.40
N THR A 560 38.83 -11.91 -1.39
CA THR A 560 39.97 -12.60 -2.02
C THR A 560 40.39 -11.88 -3.29
N LEU A 561 41.67 -11.48 -3.34
CA LEU A 561 42.31 -10.85 -4.49
C LEU A 561 43.15 -11.89 -5.24
N TYR A 562 43.12 -11.84 -6.57
CA TYR A 562 43.85 -12.77 -7.42
C TYR A 562 44.87 -12.03 -8.28
N LEU A 563 46.14 -12.43 -8.21
CA LEU A 563 47.19 -11.97 -9.11
C LEU A 563 47.52 -13.09 -10.10
N LEU A 564 47.31 -12.85 -11.39
CA LEU A 564 47.73 -13.76 -12.46
C LEU A 564 49.06 -13.27 -13.04
N VAL A 565 50.11 -14.07 -12.86
CA VAL A 565 51.45 -13.76 -13.37
C VAL A 565 51.75 -14.63 -14.58
N ASN A 566 52.15 -13.98 -15.69
CA ASN A 566 52.57 -14.66 -16.92
C ASN A 566 51.56 -15.73 -17.43
N GLY A 567 50.27 -15.48 -17.20
CA GLY A 567 49.16 -16.31 -17.64
C GLY A 567 48.19 -15.50 -18.48
N SER A 568 47.34 -16.18 -19.24
CA SER A 568 46.32 -15.57 -20.08
C SER A 568 44.93 -15.83 -19.50
N GLN A 569 44.09 -14.80 -19.47
CA GLN A 569 42.64 -14.98 -19.29
C GLN A 569 42.01 -15.37 -20.63
N ILE A 570 41.18 -16.40 -20.61
CA ILE A 570 40.36 -16.78 -21.76
C ILE A 570 38.91 -16.64 -21.33
N PHE A 571 38.20 -15.70 -21.93
CA PHE A 571 36.76 -15.59 -21.77
C PHE A 571 36.11 -16.63 -22.67
N LEU A 572 35.52 -17.67 -22.07
CA LEU A 572 34.71 -18.62 -22.81
C LEU A 572 33.37 -17.95 -23.14
N PRO A 573 32.87 -18.07 -24.38
CA PRO A 573 31.54 -17.59 -24.70
C PRO A 573 30.51 -18.33 -23.84
N ILE A 574 29.55 -17.60 -23.28
CA ILE A 574 28.36 -18.19 -22.66
C ILE A 574 27.62 -18.95 -23.77
N THR A 575 27.59 -20.27 -23.68
CA THR A 575 26.66 -21.09 -24.45
C THR A 575 25.42 -21.28 -23.59
N THR A 576 24.39 -20.46 -23.80
CA THR A 576 23.03 -20.80 -23.38
C THR A 576 22.58 -22.01 -24.21
N ARG A 577 22.10 -23.06 -23.54
CA ARG A 577 21.43 -24.20 -24.17
C ARG A 577 19.96 -24.17 -23.82
#